data_AF-A0A534Q8E9-F1
#
_entry.id   AF-A0A534Q8E9-F1
#
_cell.length_a   1.000
_cell.length_b   1.000
_cell.length_c   1.000
_cell.angle_alpha   90.00
_cell.angle_beta   90.00
_cell.angle_gamma   90.00
#
_symmetry.space_group_name_H-M   'P 1'
#
loop_
_entity.id
_entity.type
_entity.pdbx_description
1 polymer ?
#
loop_
_entity_poly.entity_id
_entity_poly.type
_entity_poly.pdbx_seq_one_letter_code
_entity_poly.pdbx_strand_id
1 'polypeptide(L)'
;SRLYKGGLTPEDLVCIRSDGSVVAGTNTPSVEYQMHWASYAARPESTAAVHTHAPVATAFGITNQSFPPINTDAIFLADTKTVPWFMPGSTEL
;
A
#
# COMPACT_ATOMS: atom_id res chain seq x y z
N SER A 1 -6.14 7.54 -7.15
CA SER A 1 -7.43 7.64 -7.88
C SER A 1 -8.57 7.88 -6.90
N ARG A 2 -9.67 8.50 -7.34
CA ARG A 2 -10.88 8.76 -6.52
C ARG A 2 -12.06 7.84 -6.89
N LEU A 3 -11.76 6.65 -7.42
CA LEU A 3 -12.79 5.70 -7.84
C LEU A 3 -13.33 4.89 -6.65
N TYR A 4 -14.61 4.56 -6.70
CA TYR A 4 -15.25 3.70 -5.70
C TYR A 4 -14.79 2.25 -5.91
N LYS A 5 -14.06 1.70 -4.92
CA LYS A 5 -13.42 0.37 -5.02
C LYS A 5 -14.41 -0.76 -5.33
N GLY A 6 -15.63 -0.71 -4.79
CA GLY A 6 -16.63 -1.76 -4.99
C GLY A 6 -17.27 -1.76 -6.39
N GLY A 7 -16.99 -0.76 -7.22
CA GLY A 7 -17.49 -0.67 -8.59
C GLY A 7 -16.40 -0.73 -9.66
N LEU A 8 -15.16 -1.08 -9.29
CA LEU A 8 -14.06 -1.18 -10.25
C LEU A 8 -14.28 -2.33 -11.23
N THR A 9 -14.00 -2.09 -12.50
CA THR A 9 -13.92 -3.12 -13.53
C THR A 9 -12.47 -3.31 -13.99
N PRO A 10 -12.15 -4.39 -14.72
CA PRO A 10 -10.81 -4.57 -15.29
C PRO A 10 -10.33 -3.39 -16.15
N GLU A 11 -11.25 -2.69 -16.82
CA GLU A 11 -10.96 -1.51 -17.64
C GLU A 11 -10.51 -0.30 -16.81
N ASP A 12 -10.80 -0.28 -15.51
CA ASP A 12 -10.35 0.78 -14.62
C ASP A 12 -8.87 0.63 -14.21
N LEU A 13 -8.29 -0.55 -14.43
CA LEU A 13 -6.90 -0.84 -14.08
C LEU A 13 -5.95 -0.05 -14.97
N VAL A 14 -4.85 0.37 -14.36
CA VAL A 14 -3.79 1.12 -15.04
C VAL A 14 -2.50 0.34 -14.94
N CYS A 15 -1.89 0.04 -16.08
CA CYS A 15 -0.55 -0.53 -16.15
C CYS A 15 0.45 0.61 -16.28
N ILE A 16 1.45 0.65 -15.40
CA ILE A 16 2.45 1.71 -15.35
C ILE A 16 3.87 1.15 -15.36
N ARG A 17 4.84 1.98 -15.76
CA ARG A 17 6.27 1.74 -15.51
C ARG A 17 6.69 2.30 -14.15
N SER A 18 7.94 2.02 -13.78
CA SER A 18 8.59 2.50 -12.55
C SER A 18 8.60 4.02 -12.40
N ASP A 19 8.62 4.75 -13.50
CA ASP A 19 8.61 6.20 -13.56
C ASP A 19 7.19 6.81 -13.52
N GLY A 20 6.17 5.97 -13.33
CA GLY A 20 4.77 6.36 -13.33
C GLY A 20 4.16 6.56 -14.71
N SER A 21 4.92 6.38 -15.80
CA SER A 21 4.37 6.46 -17.16
C SER A 21 3.35 5.35 -17.40
N VAL A 22 2.20 5.73 -17.97
CA VAL A 22 1.10 4.80 -18.27
C VAL A 22 1.45 4.00 -19.52
N VAL A 23 1.39 2.68 -19.40
CA VAL A 23 1.55 1.70 -20.49
C VAL A 23 0.20 1.32 -21.09
N ALA A 24 -0.82 1.14 -20.23
CA ALA A 24 -2.18 0.80 -20.63
C ALA A 24 -3.20 1.28 -19.60
N GLY A 25 -4.43 1.54 -20.04
CA GLY A 25 -5.50 2.13 -19.24
C GLY A 25 -5.62 3.65 -19.45
N THR A 26 -6.76 4.22 -19.09
CA THR A 26 -7.06 5.67 -19.27
C THR A 26 -7.09 6.45 -17.96
N ASN A 27 -7.17 5.75 -16.83
CA ASN A 27 -7.24 6.37 -15.52
C ASN A 27 -5.87 6.89 -15.05
N THR A 28 -5.90 7.86 -14.14
CA THR A 28 -4.70 8.28 -13.43
C THR A 28 -4.28 7.21 -12.43
N PRO A 29 -2.99 6.82 -12.40
CA PRO A 29 -2.44 5.90 -11.39
C PRO A 29 -2.73 6.33 -9.94
N SER A 30 -2.54 5.42 -8.99
CA SER A 30 -2.52 5.79 -7.58
C SER A 30 -1.41 6.81 -7.33
N VAL A 31 -1.65 7.79 -6.44
CA VAL A 31 -0.59 8.72 -6.04
C VAL A 31 0.46 8.04 -5.16
N GLU A 32 0.17 6.85 -4.64
CA GLU A 32 1.08 6.08 -3.79
C GLU A 32 1.85 4.99 -4.57
N TYR A 33 1.84 5.04 -5.90
CA TYR A 33 2.51 4.01 -6.71
C TYR A 33 4.02 3.92 -6.41
N GLN A 34 4.65 5.03 -5.98
CA GLN A 34 6.06 5.07 -5.62
C GLN A 34 6.36 4.18 -4.42
N MET A 35 5.51 4.19 -3.39
CA MET A 35 5.62 3.32 -2.21
C MET A 35 5.53 1.83 -2.60
N HIS A 36 4.60 1.49 -3.51
CA HIS A 36 4.49 0.14 -4.05
C HIS A 36 5.75 -0.26 -4.84
N TRP A 37 6.27 0.64 -5.68
CA TRP A 37 7.46 0.37 -6.49
C TRP A 37 8.72 0.19 -5.62
N ALA A 38 8.91 1.04 -4.61
CA ALA A 38 9.99 0.91 -3.65
C ALA A 38 9.92 -0.43 -2.90
N SER A 39 8.71 -0.88 -2.54
CA SER A 39 8.50 -2.20 -1.94
C SER A 39 8.92 -3.34 -2.87
N TYR A 40 8.57 -3.28 -4.16
CA TYR A 40 9.02 -4.29 -5.14
C TYR A 40 10.53 -4.27 -5.39
N ALA A 41 11.15 -3.08 -5.40
CA ALA A 41 12.59 -2.95 -5.55
C ALA A 41 13.35 -3.52 -4.34
N ALA A 42 12.83 -3.30 -3.12
CA ALA A 42 13.40 -3.83 -1.88
C ALA A 42 13.13 -5.34 -1.71
N ARG A 43 12.06 -5.86 -2.33
CA ARG A 43 11.62 -7.26 -2.23
C ARG A 43 11.28 -7.84 -3.61
N PRO A 44 12.28 -8.18 -4.44
CA PRO A 44 12.07 -8.62 -5.83
C PRO A 44 11.21 -9.88 -5.98
N GLU A 45 11.04 -10.66 -4.93
CA GLU A 45 10.16 -11.84 -4.89
C GLU A 45 8.67 -11.50 -4.78
N SER A 46 8.33 -10.26 -4.40
CA SER A 46 6.96 -9.83 -4.18
C SER A 46 6.25 -9.58 -5.51
N THR A 47 5.06 -10.16 -5.68
CA THR A 47 4.28 -10.05 -6.94
C THR A 47 3.03 -9.18 -6.81
N ALA A 48 2.64 -8.82 -5.59
CA ALA A 48 1.45 -8.00 -5.32
C ALA A 48 1.63 -7.21 -4.03
N ALA A 49 0.91 -6.09 -3.91
CA ALA A 49 0.85 -5.28 -2.70
C ALA A 49 -0.55 -4.69 -2.54
N VAL A 50 -1.00 -4.56 -1.29
CA VAL A 50 -2.28 -3.97 -0.94
C VAL A 50 -2.05 -2.91 0.13
N HIS A 51 -2.44 -1.67 -0.17
CA HIS A 51 -2.50 -0.59 0.81
C HIS A 51 -3.92 -0.45 1.35
N THR A 52 -4.04 -0.28 2.67
CA THR A 52 -5.33 -0.10 3.33
C THR A 52 -5.24 0.91 4.46
N HIS A 53 -6.36 1.58 4.73
CA HIS A 53 -6.55 2.34 5.97
C HIS A 53 -7.41 1.50 6.93
N ALA A 54 -6.99 0.26 7.23
CA ALA A 54 -7.73 -0.64 8.11
C ALA A 54 -7.84 -0.02 9.53
N PRO A 55 -9.06 0.19 10.08
CA PRO A 55 -9.24 1.00 11.29
C PRO A 55 -8.40 0.56 12.50
N VAL A 56 -8.29 -0.74 12.75
CA VAL A 56 -7.50 -1.29 13.88
C VAL A 56 -6.02 -1.06 13.67
N ALA A 57 -5.50 -1.31 12.46
CA ALA A 57 -4.09 -1.10 12.16
C ALA A 57 -3.71 0.38 12.23
N THR A 58 -4.57 1.27 11.71
CA THR A 58 -4.41 2.71 11.83
C THR A 58 -4.41 3.16 13.29
N ALA A 59 -5.34 2.65 14.12
CA ALA A 59 -5.41 2.97 15.54
C ALA A 59 -4.12 2.58 16.29
N PHE A 60 -3.55 1.41 15.98
CA PHE A 60 -2.28 0.96 16.57
C PHE A 60 -1.11 1.85 16.11
N GLY A 61 -1.05 2.19 14.83
CA GLY A 61 -0.03 3.09 14.28
C GLY A 61 -0.03 4.48 14.93
N ILE A 62 -1.21 5.12 15.07
CA ILE A 62 -1.31 6.47 15.67
C ILE A 62 -1.05 6.46 17.19
N THR A 63 -1.24 5.33 17.87
CA THR A 63 -0.98 5.18 19.32
C THR A 63 0.39 4.53 19.60
N ASN A 64 1.22 4.34 18.57
CA ASN A 64 2.53 3.73 18.64
C ASN A 64 2.53 2.37 19.36
N GLN A 65 1.52 1.54 19.08
CA GLN A 65 1.35 0.19 19.62
C GLN A 65 1.82 -0.86 18.60
N SER A 66 2.34 -1.98 19.11
CA SER A 66 2.65 -3.18 18.31
C SER A 66 1.47 -4.14 18.30
N PHE A 67 1.41 -5.07 17.33
CA PHE A 67 0.38 -6.10 17.29
C PHE A 67 0.78 -7.29 18.17
N PRO A 68 0.12 -7.53 19.32
CA PRO A 68 0.42 -8.68 20.16
C PRO A 68 -0.08 -9.98 19.50
N PRO A 69 0.62 -11.12 19.68
CA PRO A 69 0.21 -12.42 19.15
C PRO A 69 -0.90 -13.03 20.02
N ILE A 70 -2.09 -12.43 19.99
CA ILE A 70 -3.26 -12.86 20.79
C ILE A 70 -3.89 -14.16 20.30
N ASN A 71 -3.55 -14.59 19.09
CA ASN A 71 -3.92 -15.86 18.48
C ASN A 71 -2.92 -16.22 17.37
N THR A 72 -3.11 -17.39 16.76
CA THR A 72 -2.21 -17.91 15.70
C THR A 72 -2.16 -17.01 14.47
N ASP A 73 -3.24 -16.30 14.14
CA ASP A 73 -3.26 -15.44 12.94
C ASP A 73 -2.55 -14.10 13.20
N ALA A 74 -2.62 -13.58 14.43
CA ALA A 74 -2.00 -12.32 14.80
C ALA A 74 -0.47 -12.39 14.81
N ILE A 75 0.14 -13.58 14.92
CA ILE A 75 1.61 -13.72 14.93
C ILE A 75 2.26 -13.15 13.67
N PHE A 76 1.58 -13.22 12.52
CA PHE A 76 2.08 -12.69 11.25
C PHE A 76 2.20 -11.17 11.25
N LEU A 77 1.54 -10.48 12.19
CA LEU A 77 1.58 -9.03 12.34
C LEU A 77 2.58 -8.57 13.41
N ALA A 78 3.13 -9.48 14.21
CA ALA A 78 3.95 -9.14 15.38
C ALA A 78 5.20 -8.31 15.03
N ASP A 79 5.79 -8.57 13.86
CA ASP A 79 6.99 -7.87 13.38
C ASP A 79 6.69 -6.60 12.55
N THR A 80 5.42 -6.21 12.43
CA THR A 80 5.03 -4.99 11.71
C THR A 80 5.72 -3.77 12.30
N LYS A 81 6.36 -2.97 11.44
CA LYS A 81 7.04 -1.74 11.83
C LYS A 81 6.21 -0.53 11.45
N THR A 82 6.11 0.41 12.37
CA THR A 82 5.59 1.76 12.09
C THR A 82 6.74 2.61 11.57
N VAL A 83 6.54 3.26 10.43
CA VAL A 83 7.47 4.23 9.86
C VAL A 83 7.09 5.65 10.32
N PRO A 84 8.03 6.62 10.33
CA PRO A 84 7.69 8.02 10.55
C PRO A 84 6.63 8.50 9.56
N TRP A 85 5.91 9.57 9.93
CA TRP A 85 4.95 10.16 9.02
C TRP A 85 5.66 10.88 7.87
N PHE A 86 5.21 10.60 6.65
CA PHE A 86 5.58 11.29 5.42
C PHE A 86 4.31 11.62 4.63
N MET A 87 4.42 12.56 3.70
CA MET A 87 3.29 12.97 2.87
C MET A 87 2.86 11.81 1.94
N PRO A 88 1.58 11.39 1.95
CA PRO A 88 1.12 10.35 1.03
C PRO A 88 1.37 10.70 -0.43
N GLY A 89 2.03 9.78 -1.14
CA GLY A 89 2.42 9.93 -2.54
C GLY A 89 3.68 10.76 -2.80
N SER A 90 4.39 11.17 -1.75
CA SER A 90 5.75 11.71 -1.87
C SER A 90 6.76 10.58 -2.03
N THR A 91 8.01 10.92 -2.38
CA THR A 91 9.10 9.94 -2.54
C THR A 91 9.78 9.56 -1.22
N GLU A 92 9.54 10.35 -0.17
CA GLU A 92 10.03 10.12 1.18
C GLU A 92 9.23 9.04 1.91
N LEU A 93 7.95 8.82 1.54
CA LEU A 93 7.12 7.71 2.00
C LEU A 93 7.46 6.42 1.24
#